data_AF-A0A7W8MB79-F1
#
_entry.id   AF-A0A7W8MB79-F1
#
_cell.length_a   1.000
_cell.length_b   1.000
_cell.length_c   1.000
_cell.angle_alpha   90.00
_cell.angle_beta   90.00
_cell.angle_gamma   90.00
#
_symmetry.space_group_name_H-M   'P 1'
#
loop_
_entity.id
_entity.type
_entity.pdbx_description
1 polymer ?
#
loop_
_entity_poly.entity_id
_entity_poly.type
_entity_poly.pdbx_seq_one_letter_code
_entity_poly.pdbx_strand_id
1 'polypeptide(L)'
;MAKGDFAFPMAPERALALGEIHARPYALVKSGRVIFQLAFMMDGGSAVHHAAISELSRARGVAPPEKNGRYHALPWGQGTLRWERHTEFSTWFWDGPLPEKFGGEVPVHPFGDGFTAPGPLISGIRLELRPEGPETVEARGVFDPASLCYSELKNGQAAVLTDFRQDGHGLTHILVVDRGMTEAGRGAVVQRLLDIETYRTMAMLGLPLAQTLSPEMRRIEDGLTAVTQRMKAHARDESDEMLSELTRLAAELEANAALSLYRFGASRAYDGIVRERIKTLDETPVPGHETLGAFLERRLAPAMRTCQSIEERQANLSRKLSRATALVRSWIDVELERQNSDLLTAMNSRAEMQLRLQQTVEGLSVAAISYYVVGLVGYAVKAVPHDVLPFDPAIITGLSVPLSVLGVWWVVRRIRRSHERDG
;
A
#
# COMPACT_ATOMS: atom_id res chain seq x y z
N MET A 1 36.44 29.24 40.76
CA MET A 1 35.58 28.04 40.88
C MET A 1 34.13 28.47 40.66
N ALA A 2 33.63 28.37 39.43
CA ALA A 2 32.21 28.52 39.14
C ALA A 2 31.56 27.13 39.30
N LYS A 3 30.52 27.07 40.12
CA LYS A 3 29.70 25.90 40.42
C LYS A 3 29.05 25.38 39.14
N GLY A 4 28.99 24.06 39.01
CA GLY A 4 28.56 23.34 37.81
C GLY A 4 27.26 23.85 37.21
N ASP A 5 27.37 24.33 35.97
CA ASP A 5 26.24 24.38 35.05
C ASP A 5 25.78 22.96 34.74
N PHE A 6 24.50 22.79 34.39
CA PHE A 6 23.82 21.54 34.02
C PHE A 6 24.49 20.81 32.83
N ALA A 7 25.71 20.34 32.99
CA ALA A 7 26.53 19.63 32.00
C ALA A 7 26.15 18.14 32.00
N PHE A 8 24.89 17.86 31.67
CA PHE A 8 24.44 16.50 31.43
C PHE A 8 24.69 16.12 29.96
N PRO A 9 24.93 14.83 29.67
CA PRO A 9 24.86 14.33 28.30
C PRO A 9 23.48 14.61 27.72
N MET A 10 23.42 15.44 26.68
CA MET A 10 22.17 15.78 26.01
C MET A 10 21.87 14.72 24.96
N ALA A 11 20.63 14.22 24.93
CA ALA A 11 20.17 13.38 23.84
C ALA A 11 20.32 14.13 22.51
N PRO A 12 20.95 13.53 21.47
CA PRO A 12 21.19 14.19 20.18
C PRO A 12 19.93 14.76 19.54
N GLU A 13 18.79 14.12 19.74
CA GLU A 13 17.50 14.47 19.14
C GLU A 13 16.79 15.61 19.88
N ARG A 14 17.21 15.95 21.11
CA ARG A 14 16.48 16.90 21.96
C ARG A 14 16.36 18.28 21.33
N ALA A 15 17.44 18.80 20.74
CA ALA A 15 17.43 20.11 20.09
C ALA A 15 16.50 20.12 18.86
N LEU A 16 16.48 19.02 18.09
CA LEU A 16 15.59 18.87 16.94
C LEU A 16 14.12 18.80 17.38
N ALA A 17 13.81 18.00 18.40
CA ALA A 17 12.44 17.86 18.91
C ALA A 17 11.90 19.17 19.52
N LEU A 18 12.70 19.84 20.36
CA LEU A 18 12.31 21.13 20.94
C LEU A 18 12.22 22.23 19.87
N GLY A 19 13.13 22.21 18.90
CA GLY A 19 13.10 23.11 17.75
C GLY A 19 11.80 22.96 16.95
N GLU A 20 11.36 21.74 16.66
CA GLU A 20 10.11 21.49 15.91
C GLU A 20 8.87 22.02 16.65
N ILE A 21 8.79 21.84 17.97
CA ILE A 21 7.66 22.33 18.78
C ILE A 21 7.53 23.85 18.70
N HIS A 22 8.66 24.56 18.67
CA HIS A 22 8.70 26.03 18.67
C HIS A 22 8.89 26.64 17.27
N ALA A 23 9.01 25.83 16.21
CA ALA A 23 9.29 26.31 14.86
C ALA A 23 8.14 27.12 14.23
N ARG A 24 6.91 27.03 14.78
CA ARG A 24 5.69 27.58 14.17
C ARG A 24 4.84 28.41 15.14
N PRO A 25 5.34 29.52 15.68
CA PRO A 25 4.51 30.42 16.48
C PRO A 25 3.44 31.06 15.59
N TYR A 26 2.20 31.18 16.10
CA TYR A 26 1.14 31.90 15.40
C TYR A 26 1.58 33.33 15.11
N ALA A 27 1.30 33.82 13.90
CA ALA A 27 1.48 35.23 13.59
C ALA A 27 0.59 36.06 14.52
N LEU A 28 1.16 37.08 15.18
CA LEU A 28 0.35 38.07 15.88
C LEU A 28 -0.37 38.91 14.83
N VAL A 29 -1.70 38.91 14.89
CA VAL A 29 -2.56 39.59 13.92
C VAL A 29 -3.24 40.77 14.60
N LYS A 30 -3.08 41.95 14.03
CA LYS A 30 -3.79 43.17 14.45
C LYS A 30 -5.24 43.13 13.99
N SER A 31 -6.12 43.88 14.65
CA SER A 31 -7.50 44.05 14.13
C SER A 31 -7.50 44.85 12.82
N GLY A 32 -8.53 44.70 11.99
CA GLY A 32 -8.68 45.45 10.73
C GLY A 32 -7.67 45.03 9.66
N ARG A 33 -7.54 43.73 9.41
CA ARG A 33 -6.60 43.16 8.42
C ARG A 33 -7.35 42.30 7.40
N VAL A 34 -6.89 42.35 6.15
CA VAL A 34 -7.18 41.32 5.15
C VAL A 34 -6.01 40.34 5.10
N ILE A 35 -6.32 39.06 4.95
CA ILE A 35 -5.36 37.98 4.88
C ILE A 35 -5.63 37.17 3.61
N PHE A 36 -4.58 36.94 2.86
CA PHE A 36 -4.57 36.00 1.75
C PHE A 36 -3.69 34.81 2.12
N GLN A 37 -4.22 33.60 2.02
CA GLN A 37 -3.41 32.39 2.09
C GLN A 37 -3.61 31.55 0.83
N LEU A 38 -2.51 31.27 0.14
CA LEU A 38 -2.49 30.37 -1.00
C LEU A 38 -1.67 29.12 -0.63
N ALA A 39 -2.18 27.94 -0.96
CA ALA A 39 -1.48 26.67 -0.83
C ALA A 39 -1.23 26.08 -2.21
N PHE A 40 0.03 25.72 -2.48
CA PHE A 40 0.45 25.13 -3.76
C PHE A 40 1.02 23.74 -3.55
N MET A 41 0.60 22.79 -4.40
CA MET A 41 1.12 21.41 -4.40
C MET A 41 2.59 21.37 -4.81
N MET A 42 3.37 20.51 -4.18
CA MET A 42 4.81 20.34 -4.44
C MET A 42 5.12 19.25 -5.48
N ASP A 43 4.35 19.19 -6.57
CA ASP A 43 4.54 18.17 -7.62
C ASP A 43 5.91 18.30 -8.31
N GLY A 44 6.41 19.54 -8.46
CA GLY A 44 7.76 19.84 -8.96
C GLY A 44 8.88 19.66 -7.93
N GLY A 45 8.54 19.24 -6.70
CA GLY A 45 9.47 19.08 -5.59
C GLY A 45 9.78 20.37 -4.82
N SER A 46 10.37 20.22 -3.64
CA SER A 46 10.64 21.32 -2.71
C SER A 46 11.60 22.38 -3.25
N ALA A 47 12.46 22.02 -4.20
CA ALA A 47 13.42 22.93 -4.83
C ALA A 47 12.74 24.04 -5.63
N VAL A 48 11.62 23.76 -6.31
CA VAL A 48 10.87 24.76 -7.09
C VAL A 48 10.26 25.81 -6.16
N HIS A 49 9.67 25.37 -5.05
CA HIS A 49 9.09 26.25 -4.05
C HIS A 49 10.16 27.10 -3.35
N HIS A 50 11.31 26.48 -3.03
CA HIS A 50 12.46 27.19 -2.46
C HIS A 50 13.03 28.24 -3.43
N ALA A 51 13.11 27.91 -4.73
CA ALA A 51 13.55 28.85 -5.76
C ALA A 51 12.61 30.05 -5.87
N ALA A 52 11.29 29.81 -5.88
CA ALA A 52 10.27 30.86 -5.96
C ALA A 52 10.38 31.85 -4.79
N ILE A 53 10.45 31.36 -3.54
CA ILE A 53 10.59 32.26 -2.38
C ILE A 53 11.95 32.97 -2.39
N SER A 54 13.02 32.30 -2.84
CA SER A 54 14.35 32.90 -2.92
C SER A 54 14.44 34.01 -3.96
N GLU A 55 13.80 33.84 -5.12
CA GLU A 55 13.70 34.86 -6.15
C GLU A 55 12.91 36.07 -5.64
N LEU A 56 11.79 35.81 -4.97
CA LEU A 56 10.96 36.83 -4.37
C LEU A 56 11.71 37.63 -3.28
N SER A 57 12.48 36.94 -2.42
CA SER A 57 13.33 37.59 -1.41
C SER A 57 14.40 38.46 -2.06
N ARG A 58 15.08 37.96 -3.11
CA ARG A 58 16.10 38.74 -3.86
C ARG A 58 15.51 39.97 -4.53
N ALA A 59 14.34 39.84 -5.18
CA ALA A 59 13.64 40.96 -5.80
C ALA A 59 13.24 42.05 -4.78
N ARG A 60 13.20 41.73 -3.49
CA ARG A 60 12.89 42.64 -2.39
C ARG A 60 14.09 43.03 -1.53
N GLY A 61 15.30 42.63 -1.93
CA GLY A 61 16.53 42.94 -1.18
C GLY A 61 16.60 42.25 0.19
N VAL A 62 15.86 41.16 0.39
CA VAL A 62 15.89 40.33 1.60
C VAL A 62 16.75 39.10 1.35
N ALA A 63 17.52 38.67 2.34
CA ALA A 63 18.30 37.43 2.23
C ALA A 63 17.36 36.23 1.99
N PRO A 64 17.66 35.35 1.01
CA PRO A 64 16.84 34.18 0.75
C PRO A 64 16.86 33.21 1.96
N PRO A 65 15.85 32.33 2.09
CA PRO A 65 15.85 31.32 3.14
C PRO A 65 17.01 30.35 3.01
N GLU A 66 17.43 29.77 4.13
CA GLU A 66 18.39 28.67 4.16
C GLU A 66 17.93 27.52 3.25
N LYS A 67 18.88 26.73 2.74
CA LYS A 67 18.63 25.66 1.76
C LYS A 67 17.55 24.66 2.19
N ASN A 68 17.47 24.38 3.50
CA ASN A 68 16.48 23.47 4.08
C ASN A 68 15.39 24.19 4.89
N GLY A 69 15.31 25.52 4.78
CA GLY A 69 14.34 26.34 5.48
C GLY A 69 12.92 25.82 5.26
N ARG A 70 12.16 25.72 6.37
CA ARG A 70 10.73 25.38 6.33
C ARG A 70 9.83 26.59 6.49
N TYR A 71 10.40 27.71 6.92
CA TYR A 71 9.71 28.95 7.16
C TYR A 71 10.56 30.11 6.64
N HIS A 72 9.93 31.09 6.03
CA HIS A 72 10.55 32.35 5.65
C HIS A 72 9.53 33.48 5.71
N ALA A 73 9.97 34.67 6.11
CA ALA A 73 9.10 35.84 6.14
C ALA A 73 9.83 37.05 5.56
N LEU A 74 9.11 37.86 4.78
CA LEU A 74 9.60 39.13 4.26
C LEU A 74 8.50 40.20 4.28
N PRO A 75 8.86 41.47 4.50
CA PRO A 75 7.91 42.57 4.42
C PRO A 75 7.40 42.75 2.98
N TRP A 76 6.11 43.08 2.85
CA TRP A 76 5.48 43.35 1.56
C TRP A 76 4.43 44.45 1.67
N GLY A 77 4.76 45.65 1.21
CA GLY A 77 3.89 46.82 1.38
C GLY A 77 3.62 47.10 2.86
N GLN A 78 2.35 47.21 3.24
CA GLN A 78 1.90 47.36 4.64
C GLN A 78 1.63 46.02 5.35
N GLY A 79 2.24 44.97 4.83
CA GLY A 79 2.00 43.58 5.21
C GLY A 79 3.27 42.76 5.34
N THR A 80 3.11 41.49 5.69
CA THR A 80 4.22 40.52 5.74
C THR A 80 3.84 39.26 5.01
N LEU A 81 4.63 38.88 4.00
CA LEU A 81 4.52 37.59 3.34
C LEU A 81 5.28 36.56 4.16
N ARG A 82 4.62 35.45 4.50
CA ARG A 82 5.16 34.29 5.19
C ARG A 82 5.00 33.08 4.29
N TRP A 83 6.07 32.34 4.11
CA TRP A 83 6.10 31.10 3.38
C TRP A 83 6.38 29.96 4.36
N GLU A 84 5.59 28.90 4.28
CA GLU A 84 5.80 27.68 5.06
C GLU A 84 5.78 26.45 4.16
N ARG A 85 6.72 25.54 4.40
CA ARG A 85 6.87 24.28 3.68
C ARG A 85 6.31 23.13 4.51
N HIS A 86 5.35 22.42 3.94
CA HIS A 86 4.81 21.17 4.48
C HIS A 86 5.39 19.99 3.70
N THR A 87 4.79 18.80 3.84
CA THR A 87 5.25 17.58 3.13
C THR A 87 4.74 17.51 1.69
N GLU A 88 3.47 17.88 1.45
CA GLU A 88 2.83 17.78 0.13
C GLU A 88 2.59 19.13 -0.55
N PHE A 89 2.61 20.22 0.20
CA PHE A 89 2.32 21.58 -0.27
C PHE A 89 3.16 22.63 0.46
N SER A 90 3.14 23.87 -0.03
CA SER A 90 3.60 25.04 0.72
C SER A 90 2.50 26.07 0.86
N THR A 91 2.43 26.75 1.98
CA THR A 91 1.51 27.87 2.20
C THR A 91 2.23 29.21 2.04
N TRP A 92 1.51 30.17 1.50
CA TRP A 92 1.94 31.54 1.27
C TRP A 92 0.90 32.46 1.89
N PHE A 93 1.19 32.94 3.08
CA PHE A 93 0.34 33.79 3.90
C PHE A 93 0.78 35.24 3.75
N TRP A 94 -0.15 36.14 3.47
CA TRP A 94 0.10 37.58 3.52
C TRP A 94 -1.02 38.28 4.27
N ASP A 95 -0.66 39.10 5.25
CA ASP A 95 -1.59 40.01 5.95
C ASP A 95 -1.38 41.45 5.49
N GLY A 96 -2.45 42.20 5.29
CA GLY A 96 -2.40 43.57 4.76
C GLY A 96 -3.56 44.45 5.25
N PRO A 97 -3.59 45.72 4.82
CA PRO A 97 -4.63 46.67 5.22
C PRO A 97 -5.99 46.24 4.65
N LEU A 98 -7.03 46.37 5.48
CA LEU A 98 -8.38 46.04 5.10
C LEU A 98 -8.90 46.99 4.00
N PRO A 99 -9.59 46.51 2.97
CA PRO A 99 -10.32 47.38 2.04
C PRO A 99 -11.58 47.96 2.71
N GLU A 100 -12.13 49.06 2.19
CA GLU A 100 -13.32 49.70 2.76
C GLU A 100 -14.51 48.73 2.86
N LYS A 101 -14.84 48.04 1.76
CA LYS A 101 -15.92 47.06 1.71
C LYS A 101 -15.40 45.63 1.78
N PHE A 102 -16.19 44.75 2.37
CA PHE A 102 -15.90 43.32 2.36
C PHE A 102 -15.81 42.80 0.93
N GLY A 103 -14.75 42.05 0.62
CA GLY A 103 -14.48 41.59 -0.74
C GLY A 103 -13.94 42.66 -1.70
N GLY A 104 -13.69 43.89 -1.22
CA GLY A 104 -13.16 44.99 -2.05
C GLY A 104 -11.75 44.74 -2.59
N GLU A 105 -11.30 45.58 -3.53
CA GLU A 105 -9.98 45.44 -4.13
C GLU A 105 -8.85 45.71 -3.11
N VAL A 106 -7.78 44.92 -3.18
CA VAL A 106 -6.56 45.10 -2.40
C VAL A 106 -5.41 45.33 -3.38
N PRO A 107 -5.04 46.59 -3.68
CA PRO A 107 -4.16 46.88 -4.82
C PRO A 107 -2.71 46.45 -4.61
N VAL A 108 -2.26 46.36 -3.35
CA VAL A 108 -0.88 46.02 -3.01
C VAL A 108 -0.87 44.70 -2.24
N HIS A 109 -0.61 43.60 -2.94
CA HIS A 109 -0.45 42.25 -2.37
C HIS A 109 0.64 41.49 -3.15
N PRO A 110 1.13 40.34 -2.62
CA PRO A 110 2.24 39.64 -3.26
C PRO A 110 1.88 38.81 -4.48
N PHE A 111 0.61 38.51 -4.70
CA PHE A 111 0.15 37.49 -5.66
C PHE A 111 -0.25 38.05 -7.04
N GLY A 112 0.29 39.22 -7.42
CA GLY A 112 0.06 39.84 -8.73
C GLY A 112 1.19 39.54 -9.73
N ASP A 113 1.45 40.46 -10.67
CA ASP A 113 2.33 40.30 -11.86
C ASP A 113 3.81 39.90 -11.59
N GLY A 114 4.25 39.85 -10.33
CA GLY A 114 5.59 39.41 -9.94
C GLY A 114 5.65 38.05 -9.24
N PHE A 115 4.52 37.35 -9.10
CA PHE A 115 4.45 36.08 -8.40
C PHE A 115 4.32 34.91 -9.36
N THR A 116 5.37 34.10 -9.40
CA THR A 116 5.34 32.82 -10.12
C THR A 116 4.83 31.74 -9.18
N ALA A 117 3.66 31.17 -9.49
CA ALA A 117 3.13 30.04 -8.74
C ALA A 117 4.11 28.84 -8.82
N PRO A 118 4.59 28.31 -7.68
CA PRO A 118 5.59 27.24 -7.68
C PRO A 118 5.00 25.85 -8.02
N GLY A 119 3.68 25.74 -8.13
CA GLY A 119 2.96 24.52 -8.45
C GLY A 119 1.45 24.77 -8.60
N PRO A 120 0.63 23.73 -8.76
CA PRO A 120 -0.82 23.85 -8.81
C PRO A 120 -1.41 24.41 -7.52
N LEU A 121 -2.31 25.40 -7.62
CA LEU A 121 -3.03 25.95 -6.47
C LEU A 121 -4.06 24.93 -5.95
N ILE A 122 -3.92 24.49 -4.71
CA ILE A 122 -4.84 23.54 -4.07
C ILE A 122 -5.84 24.21 -3.13
N SER A 123 -5.48 25.35 -2.52
CA SER A 123 -6.37 26.09 -1.64
C SER A 123 -6.04 27.58 -1.71
N GLY A 124 -7.06 28.42 -1.78
CA GLY A 124 -6.96 29.86 -1.82
C GLY A 124 -7.96 30.48 -0.86
N ILE A 125 -7.51 31.41 -0.03
CA ILE A 125 -8.32 31.95 1.07
C ILE A 125 -8.21 33.46 1.10
N ARG A 126 -9.34 34.13 1.22
CA ARG A 126 -9.47 35.53 1.58
C ARG A 126 -10.19 35.62 2.91
N LEU A 127 -9.44 35.93 3.96
CA LEU A 127 -9.99 36.15 5.29
C LEU A 127 -9.92 37.64 5.64
N GLU A 128 -11.06 38.22 6.02
CA GLU A 128 -11.10 39.59 6.50
C GLU A 128 -11.46 39.63 7.97
N LEU A 129 -10.54 40.16 8.77
CA LEU A 129 -10.72 40.41 10.19
C LEU A 129 -11.17 41.85 10.39
N ARG A 130 -12.47 42.03 10.63
CA ARG A 130 -13.11 43.35 10.75
C ARG A 130 -13.58 43.59 12.18
N PRO A 131 -13.35 44.78 12.76
CA PRO A 131 -14.06 45.19 13.98
C PRO A 131 -15.57 45.14 13.76
N GLU A 132 -16.33 44.82 14.81
CA GLU A 132 -17.80 44.86 14.74
C GLU A 132 -18.32 46.24 14.36
N GLY A 133 -19.21 46.30 13.37
CA GLY A 133 -19.76 47.56 12.84
C GLY A 133 -20.67 47.35 11.64
N PRO A 134 -21.22 48.44 11.05
CA PRO A 134 -22.19 48.38 9.95
C PRO A 134 -21.70 47.55 8.76
N GLU A 135 -20.43 47.68 8.40
CA GLU A 135 -19.79 46.94 7.29
C GLU A 135 -19.87 45.42 7.49
N THR A 136 -19.75 44.94 8.72
CA THR A 136 -19.84 43.49 9.02
C THR A 136 -21.26 42.97 8.87
N VAL A 137 -22.27 43.82 9.06
CA VAL A 137 -23.68 43.47 8.83
C VAL A 137 -23.96 43.41 7.32
N GLU A 138 -23.48 44.39 6.56
CA GLU A 138 -23.59 44.41 5.10
C GLU A 138 -22.88 43.21 4.46
N ALA A 139 -21.69 42.87 4.96
CA ALA A 139 -20.90 41.73 4.47
C ALA A 139 -21.63 40.39 4.57
N ARG A 140 -22.59 40.23 5.51
CA ARG A 140 -23.40 39.01 5.62
C ARG A 140 -24.20 38.73 4.35
N GLY A 141 -24.63 39.79 3.64
CA GLY A 141 -25.38 39.68 2.40
C GLY A 141 -24.57 39.20 1.20
N VAL A 142 -23.24 39.10 1.33
CA VAL A 142 -22.35 38.62 0.27
C VAL A 142 -22.31 37.09 0.20
N PHE A 143 -22.55 36.40 1.32
CA PHE A 143 -22.49 34.95 1.41
C PHE A 143 -23.78 34.29 0.92
N ASP A 144 -23.66 33.09 0.34
CA ASP A 144 -24.79 32.27 -0.09
C ASP A 144 -25.62 31.79 1.12
N PRO A 145 -26.90 32.20 1.26
CA PRO A 145 -27.75 31.79 2.38
C PRO A 145 -27.94 30.28 2.50
N ALA A 146 -27.82 29.51 1.42
CA ALA A 146 -28.01 28.05 1.42
C ALA A 146 -26.84 27.28 2.07
N SER A 147 -25.67 27.91 2.15
CA SER A 147 -24.45 27.33 2.74
C SER A 147 -23.82 28.19 3.83
N LEU A 148 -24.44 29.32 4.19
CA LEU A 148 -23.94 30.24 5.20
C LEU A 148 -23.79 29.55 6.56
N CYS A 149 -22.54 29.41 6.98
CA CYS A 149 -22.17 29.06 8.34
C CYS A 149 -21.97 30.35 9.14
N TYR A 150 -22.56 30.41 10.32
CA TYR A 150 -22.36 31.53 11.25
C TYR A 150 -22.23 31.01 12.67
N SER A 151 -21.09 31.31 13.30
CA SER A 151 -20.82 30.88 14.67
C SER A 151 -20.15 31.98 15.47
N GLU A 152 -20.44 31.99 16.76
CA GLU A 152 -19.67 32.79 17.72
C GLU A 152 -18.47 31.98 18.21
N LEU A 153 -17.38 32.68 18.51
CA LEU A 153 -16.12 32.09 18.94
C LEU A 153 -15.70 32.74 20.26
N LYS A 154 -14.90 32.01 21.05
CA LYS A 154 -14.21 32.55 22.25
C LYS A 154 -15.17 33.27 23.21
N ASN A 155 -16.30 32.63 23.55
CA ASN A 155 -17.32 33.20 24.45
C ASN A 155 -17.84 34.58 23.98
N GLY A 156 -18.08 34.73 22.68
CA GLY A 156 -18.62 35.95 22.09
C GLY A 156 -17.61 37.06 21.81
N GLN A 157 -16.30 36.81 21.99
CA GLN A 157 -15.24 37.77 21.61
C GLN A 157 -15.03 37.88 20.10
N ALA A 158 -15.60 36.95 19.33
CA ALA A 158 -15.62 37.03 17.88
C ALA A 158 -16.80 36.28 17.29
N ALA A 159 -17.04 36.54 16.02
CA ALA A 159 -17.99 35.82 15.18
C ALA A 159 -17.31 35.45 13.86
N VAL A 160 -17.63 34.29 13.30
CA VAL A 160 -17.10 33.85 12.01
C VAL A 160 -18.23 33.53 11.05
N LEU A 161 -18.10 33.99 9.81
CA LEU A 161 -19.03 33.74 8.73
C LEU A 161 -18.28 33.26 7.49
N THR A 162 -18.79 32.18 6.90
CA THR A 162 -18.32 31.68 5.60
C THR A 162 -19.40 30.77 5.01
N ASP A 163 -19.51 30.73 3.70
CA ASP A 163 -20.30 29.75 2.97
C ASP A 163 -19.41 28.67 2.32
N PHE A 164 -18.10 28.73 2.59
CA PHE A 164 -17.05 27.88 2.02
C PHE A 164 -16.96 27.89 0.48
N ARG A 165 -17.62 28.85 -0.18
CA ARG A 165 -17.59 29.01 -1.64
C ARG A 165 -16.38 29.82 -2.06
N GLN A 166 -15.91 29.55 -3.27
CA GLN A 166 -14.85 30.31 -3.92
C GLN A 166 -15.44 31.43 -4.78
N ASP A 167 -14.75 32.56 -4.81
CA ASP A 167 -15.05 33.65 -5.74
C ASP A 167 -14.50 33.37 -7.16
N GLY A 168 -14.64 34.35 -8.06
CA GLY A 168 -14.11 34.25 -9.43
C GLY A 168 -12.58 34.15 -9.52
N HIS A 169 -11.87 34.39 -8.42
CA HIS A 169 -10.41 34.23 -8.31
C HIS A 169 -10.01 32.91 -7.64
N GLY A 170 -10.97 32.04 -7.29
CA GLY A 170 -10.71 30.78 -6.61
C GLY A 170 -10.43 30.92 -5.12
N LEU A 171 -10.73 32.08 -4.51
CA LEU A 171 -10.50 32.33 -3.09
C LEU A 171 -11.76 32.06 -2.28
N THR A 172 -11.65 31.27 -1.22
CA THR A 172 -12.72 31.09 -0.24
C THR A 172 -12.79 32.28 0.70
N HIS A 173 -13.98 32.87 0.83
CA HIS A 173 -14.20 34.06 1.65
C HIS A 173 -14.55 33.66 3.08
N ILE A 174 -13.85 34.29 4.04
CA ILE A 174 -14.11 34.12 5.47
C ILE A 174 -14.14 35.51 6.10
N LEU A 175 -15.25 35.84 6.75
CA LEU A 175 -15.37 37.03 7.57
C LEU A 175 -15.19 36.65 9.03
N VAL A 176 -14.26 37.31 9.70
CA VAL A 176 -14.13 37.25 11.16
C VAL A 176 -14.48 38.62 11.73
N VAL A 177 -15.57 38.68 12.48
CA VAL A 177 -15.99 39.85 13.24
C VAL A 177 -15.26 39.84 14.59
N ASP A 178 -14.38 40.81 14.81
CA ASP A 178 -13.60 40.95 16.02
C ASP A 178 -14.33 41.86 17.03
N ARG A 179 -14.64 41.29 18.20
CA ARG A 179 -15.30 41.97 19.32
C ARG A 179 -14.35 42.18 20.51
N GLY A 180 -13.06 42.29 20.24
CA GLY A 180 -12.04 42.61 21.26
C GLY A 180 -11.14 41.43 21.63
N MET A 181 -10.83 40.54 20.69
CA MET A 181 -9.81 39.51 20.90
C MET A 181 -8.43 40.13 21.14
N THR A 182 -7.53 39.41 21.81
CA THR A 182 -6.10 39.78 21.87
C THR A 182 -5.42 39.53 20.51
N GLU A 183 -4.25 40.11 20.23
CA GLU A 183 -3.50 39.81 18.99
C GLU A 183 -3.16 38.32 18.85
N ALA A 184 -2.80 37.67 19.96
CA ALA A 184 -2.58 36.23 19.99
C ALA A 184 -3.88 35.44 19.75
N GLY A 185 -5.01 35.91 20.31
CA GLY A 185 -6.33 35.32 20.08
C GLY A 185 -6.75 35.38 18.61
N ARG A 186 -6.58 36.56 17.98
CA ARG A 186 -6.81 36.77 16.53
C ARG A 186 -5.94 35.83 15.71
N GLY A 187 -4.63 35.81 15.97
CA GLY A 187 -3.69 34.94 15.26
C GLY A 187 -4.08 33.47 15.34
N ALA A 188 -4.48 33.00 16.53
CA ALA A 188 -4.90 31.63 16.73
C ALA A 188 -6.25 31.29 16.08
N VAL A 189 -7.19 32.23 15.98
CA VAL A 189 -8.46 32.03 15.24
C VAL A 189 -8.20 32.01 13.73
N VAL A 190 -7.44 32.98 13.23
CA VAL A 190 -7.02 33.07 11.83
C VAL A 190 -6.35 31.78 11.41
N GLN A 191 -5.28 31.34 12.10
CA GLN A 191 -4.56 30.14 11.71
C GLN A 191 -5.46 28.90 11.66
N ARG A 192 -6.37 28.74 12.62
CA ARG A 192 -7.31 27.61 12.63
C ARG A 192 -8.23 27.62 11.42
N LEU A 193 -8.75 28.78 11.03
CA LEU A 193 -9.62 28.92 9.86
C LEU A 193 -8.86 28.64 8.56
N LEU A 194 -7.63 29.13 8.46
CA LEU A 194 -6.75 28.87 7.32
C LEU A 194 -6.36 27.38 7.22
N ASP A 195 -6.06 26.75 8.35
CA ASP A 195 -5.80 25.32 8.44
C ASP A 195 -7.03 24.50 8.02
N ILE A 196 -8.22 24.86 8.52
CA ILE A 196 -9.48 24.16 8.17
C ILE A 196 -9.69 24.17 6.66
N GLU A 197 -9.56 25.33 6.02
CA GLU A 197 -9.77 25.47 4.58
C GLU A 197 -8.71 24.74 3.75
N THR A 198 -7.44 24.78 4.18
CA THR A 198 -6.36 24.08 3.48
C THR A 198 -6.51 22.57 3.63
N TYR A 199 -6.68 22.08 4.86
CA TYR A 199 -6.70 20.65 5.16
C TYR A 199 -8.01 19.97 4.79
N ARG A 200 -9.16 20.67 4.77
CA ARG A 200 -10.41 20.07 4.24
C ARG A 200 -10.27 19.73 2.76
N THR A 201 -9.61 20.61 2.00
CA THR A 201 -9.40 20.41 0.56
C THR A 201 -8.39 19.29 0.32
N MET A 202 -7.30 19.25 1.09
CA MET A 202 -6.34 18.14 1.07
C MET A 202 -6.97 16.80 1.46
N ALA A 203 -7.86 16.79 2.47
CA ALA A 203 -8.56 15.57 2.89
C ALA A 203 -9.42 15.01 1.75
N MET A 204 -10.08 15.88 0.98
CA MET A 204 -10.97 15.50 -0.11
C MET A 204 -10.26 14.87 -1.32
N LEU A 205 -8.93 15.01 -1.45
CA LEU A 205 -8.16 14.41 -2.55
C LEU A 205 -8.21 12.88 -2.59
N GLY A 206 -8.58 12.22 -1.48
CA GLY A 206 -8.78 10.78 -1.44
C GLY A 206 -10.03 10.31 -2.18
N LEU A 207 -11.09 11.14 -2.24
CA LEU A 207 -12.37 10.73 -2.82
C LEU A 207 -12.29 10.40 -4.32
N PRO A 208 -11.69 11.24 -5.19
CA PRO A 208 -11.54 10.91 -6.60
C PRO A 208 -10.78 9.59 -6.81
N LEU A 209 -9.73 9.35 -6.02
CA LEU A 209 -8.97 8.10 -6.08
C LEU A 209 -9.81 6.89 -5.63
N ALA A 210 -10.63 7.04 -4.59
CA ALA A 210 -11.54 5.97 -4.18
C ALA A 210 -12.59 5.66 -5.26
N GLN A 211 -13.06 6.68 -5.98
CA GLN A 211 -14.00 6.52 -7.09
C GLN A 211 -13.38 5.81 -8.30
N THR A 212 -12.11 6.09 -8.64
CA THR A 212 -11.41 5.39 -9.73
C THR A 212 -11.09 3.95 -9.39
N LEU A 213 -10.76 3.64 -8.13
CA LEU A 213 -10.46 2.28 -7.67
C LEU A 213 -11.70 1.41 -7.47
N SER A 214 -12.89 2.01 -7.32
CA SER A 214 -14.13 1.27 -7.02
C SER A 214 -14.53 0.25 -8.10
N PRO A 215 -14.52 0.59 -9.41
CA PRO A 215 -14.79 -0.39 -10.48
C PRO A 215 -13.75 -1.51 -10.55
N GLU A 216 -12.47 -1.18 -10.34
CA GLU A 216 -11.38 -2.16 -10.35
C GLU A 216 -11.52 -3.15 -9.19
N MET A 217 -11.91 -2.66 -8.01
CA MET A 217 -12.20 -3.50 -6.85
C MET A 217 -13.30 -4.51 -7.13
N ARG A 218 -14.39 -4.05 -7.78
CA ARG A 218 -15.52 -4.92 -8.15
C ARG A 218 -15.07 -6.00 -9.14
N ARG A 219 -14.28 -5.64 -10.16
CA ARG A 219 -13.75 -6.59 -11.13
C ARG A 219 -12.89 -7.68 -10.47
N ILE A 220 -12.09 -7.31 -9.47
CA ILE A 220 -11.28 -8.28 -8.71
C ILE A 220 -12.17 -9.19 -7.85
N GLU A 221 -13.19 -8.64 -7.19
CA GLU A 221 -14.19 -9.39 -6.42
C GLU A 221 -14.95 -10.40 -7.29
N ASP A 222 -15.40 -9.97 -8.47
CA ASP A 222 -16.13 -10.80 -9.42
C ASP A 222 -15.23 -11.94 -9.94
N GLY A 223 -13.97 -11.63 -10.28
CA GLY A 223 -12.98 -12.63 -10.71
C GLY A 223 -12.68 -13.66 -9.61
N LEU A 224 -12.47 -13.22 -8.36
CA LEU A 224 -12.30 -14.13 -7.23
C LEU A 224 -13.55 -15.01 -7.02
N THR A 225 -14.75 -14.45 -7.17
CA THR A 225 -16.00 -15.20 -7.06
C THR A 225 -16.10 -16.25 -8.17
N ALA A 226 -15.73 -15.91 -9.40
CA ALA A 226 -15.73 -16.86 -10.52
C ALA A 226 -14.74 -18.02 -10.28
N VAL A 227 -13.50 -17.71 -9.87
CA VAL A 227 -12.51 -18.75 -9.54
C VAL A 227 -13.00 -19.64 -8.40
N THR A 228 -13.54 -19.08 -7.32
CA THR A 228 -14.03 -19.90 -6.21
C THR A 228 -15.22 -20.79 -6.58
N GLN A 229 -16.05 -20.42 -7.57
CA GLN A 229 -17.07 -21.31 -8.12
C GLN A 229 -16.46 -22.43 -8.98
N ARG A 230 -15.47 -22.12 -9.82
CA ARG A 230 -14.72 -23.13 -10.59
C ARG A 230 -14.01 -24.12 -9.67
N MET A 231 -13.40 -23.64 -8.59
CA MET A 231 -12.80 -24.49 -7.55
C MET A 231 -13.81 -25.49 -6.97
N LYS A 232 -15.10 -25.16 -6.90
CA LYS A 232 -16.15 -26.09 -6.43
C LYS A 232 -16.54 -27.13 -7.48
N ALA A 233 -16.54 -26.76 -8.77
CA ALA A 233 -17.06 -27.60 -9.86
C ALA A 233 -15.97 -28.43 -10.57
N HIS A 234 -14.79 -27.84 -10.79
CA HIS A 234 -13.70 -28.35 -11.62
C HIS A 234 -12.34 -28.19 -10.93
N ALA A 235 -12.30 -28.50 -9.63
CA ALA A 235 -11.13 -28.32 -8.75
C ALA A 235 -9.79 -28.83 -9.30
N ARG A 236 -9.83 -29.95 -10.05
CA ARG A 236 -8.65 -30.72 -10.46
C ARG A 236 -8.17 -30.35 -11.86
N ASP A 237 -9.09 -30.25 -12.82
CA ASP A 237 -8.76 -30.15 -14.25
C ASP A 237 -8.27 -28.75 -14.64
N GLU A 238 -8.64 -27.72 -13.88
CA GLU A 238 -8.37 -26.31 -14.20
C GLU A 238 -7.44 -25.62 -13.18
N SER A 239 -6.71 -26.39 -12.37
CA SER A 239 -5.95 -25.89 -11.22
C SER A 239 -4.84 -24.87 -11.60
N ASP A 240 -4.08 -25.14 -12.66
CA ASP A 240 -3.04 -24.22 -13.16
C ASP A 240 -3.61 -22.89 -13.66
N GLU A 241 -4.74 -22.94 -14.37
CA GLU A 241 -5.42 -21.74 -14.89
C GLU A 241 -5.99 -20.90 -13.74
N MET A 242 -6.65 -21.54 -12.78
CA MET A 242 -7.15 -20.87 -11.57
C MET A 242 -6.02 -20.23 -10.76
N LEU A 243 -4.87 -20.90 -10.64
CA LEU A 243 -3.71 -20.35 -9.93
C LEU A 243 -3.14 -19.12 -10.65
N SER A 244 -3.05 -19.17 -11.97
CA SER A 244 -2.60 -18.03 -12.79
C SER A 244 -3.55 -16.84 -12.65
N GLU A 245 -4.86 -17.09 -12.73
CA GLU A 245 -5.88 -16.05 -12.57
C GLU A 245 -5.84 -15.41 -11.17
N LEU A 246 -5.78 -16.22 -10.09
CA LEU A 246 -5.66 -15.70 -8.72
C LEU A 246 -4.39 -14.88 -8.52
N THR A 247 -3.28 -15.31 -9.11
CA THR A 247 -2.00 -14.58 -9.02
C THR A 247 -2.09 -13.23 -9.72
N ARG A 248 -2.72 -13.17 -10.90
CA ARG A 248 -2.98 -11.91 -11.61
C ARG A 248 -3.88 -10.98 -10.81
N LEU A 249 -4.99 -11.49 -10.27
CA LEU A 249 -5.93 -10.72 -9.45
C LEU A 249 -5.24 -10.17 -8.18
N ALA A 250 -4.37 -10.96 -7.54
CA ALA A 250 -3.58 -10.52 -6.40
C ALA A 250 -2.59 -9.42 -6.78
N ALA A 251 -1.86 -9.58 -7.88
CA ALA A 251 -0.91 -8.57 -8.35
C ALA A 251 -1.59 -7.23 -8.66
N GLU A 252 -2.75 -7.26 -9.32
CA GLU A 252 -3.55 -6.06 -9.60
C GLU A 252 -4.04 -5.38 -8.32
N LEU A 253 -4.51 -6.18 -7.35
CA LEU A 253 -4.95 -5.64 -6.06
C LEU A 253 -3.81 -4.95 -5.30
N GLU A 254 -2.63 -5.58 -5.24
CA GLU A 254 -1.47 -5.04 -4.53
C GLU A 254 -0.92 -3.78 -5.21
N ALA A 255 -0.91 -3.73 -6.54
CA ALA A 255 -0.55 -2.52 -7.28
C ALA A 255 -1.49 -1.34 -6.94
N ASN A 256 -2.79 -1.60 -6.92
CA ASN A 256 -3.80 -0.60 -6.57
C ASN A 256 -3.69 -0.15 -5.11
N ALA A 257 -3.48 -1.09 -4.19
CA ALA A 257 -3.29 -0.79 -2.77
C ALA A 257 -2.05 0.10 -2.57
N ALA A 258 -0.92 -0.25 -3.19
CA ALA A 258 0.32 0.52 -3.11
C ALA A 258 0.17 1.96 -3.61
N LEU A 259 -0.55 2.18 -4.71
CA LEU A 259 -0.82 3.52 -5.24
C LEU A 259 -1.69 4.37 -4.32
N SER A 260 -2.61 3.75 -3.58
CA SER A 260 -3.61 4.45 -2.77
C SER A 260 -3.27 4.63 -1.29
N LEU A 261 -2.36 3.81 -0.75
CA LEU A 261 -2.06 3.74 0.68
C LEU A 261 -1.67 5.10 1.26
N TYR A 262 -0.75 5.80 0.59
CA TYR A 262 -0.30 7.12 1.03
C TYR A 262 -1.44 8.13 1.02
N ARG A 263 -2.21 8.21 -0.07
CA ARG A 263 -3.27 9.22 -0.22
C ARG A 263 -4.41 8.99 0.77
N PHE A 264 -4.88 7.75 0.98
CA PHE A 264 -5.94 7.50 1.96
C PHE A 264 -5.46 7.72 3.40
N GLY A 265 -4.22 7.34 3.72
CA GLY A 265 -3.58 7.67 4.99
C GLY A 265 -3.51 9.18 5.23
N ALA A 266 -3.06 9.94 4.22
CA ALA A 266 -2.99 11.40 4.26
C ALA A 266 -4.38 12.03 4.41
N SER A 267 -5.37 11.60 3.63
CA SER A 267 -6.76 12.08 3.74
C SER A 267 -7.32 11.92 5.15
N ARG A 268 -7.09 10.76 5.78
CA ARG A 268 -7.52 10.48 7.15
C ARG A 268 -6.80 11.37 8.18
N ALA A 269 -5.50 11.57 8.01
CA ALA A 269 -4.71 12.46 8.88
C ALA A 269 -5.19 13.92 8.76
N TYR A 270 -5.45 14.39 7.54
CA TYR A 270 -5.95 15.74 7.30
C TYR A 270 -7.37 15.95 7.84
N ASP A 271 -8.29 14.98 7.70
CA ASP A 271 -9.61 15.02 8.37
C ASP A 271 -9.45 15.13 9.89
N GLY A 272 -8.51 14.38 10.47
CA GLY A 272 -8.15 14.48 11.89
C GLY A 272 -7.74 15.91 12.30
N ILE A 273 -6.88 16.56 11.51
CA ILE A 273 -6.47 17.95 11.75
C ILE A 273 -7.68 18.89 11.66
N VAL A 274 -8.54 18.74 10.65
CA VAL A 274 -9.74 19.58 10.50
C VAL A 274 -10.64 19.45 11.74
N ARG A 275 -10.92 18.22 12.19
CA ARG A 275 -11.71 17.96 13.41
C ARG A 275 -11.08 18.58 14.66
N GLU A 276 -9.77 18.50 14.81
CA GLU A 276 -9.05 19.13 15.92
C GLU A 276 -9.16 20.66 15.88
N ARG A 277 -8.99 21.26 14.70
CA ARG A 277 -9.09 22.72 14.52
C ARG A 277 -10.52 23.22 14.79
N ILE A 278 -11.54 22.53 14.29
CA ILE A 278 -12.95 22.81 14.61
C ILE A 278 -13.19 22.72 16.12
N LYS A 279 -12.75 21.65 16.77
CA LYS A 279 -12.92 21.49 18.22
C LYS A 279 -12.25 22.62 19.01
N THR A 280 -11.06 23.06 18.58
CA THR A 280 -10.31 24.14 19.28
C THR A 280 -10.77 25.56 18.94
N LEU A 281 -11.58 25.74 17.87
CA LEU A 281 -12.30 26.99 17.65
C LEU A 281 -13.31 27.25 18.76
N ASP A 282 -13.88 26.17 19.32
CA ASP A 282 -14.87 26.21 20.40
C ASP A 282 -16.06 27.10 19.99
N GLU A 283 -16.65 26.74 18.84
CA GLU A 283 -17.73 27.49 18.22
C GLU A 283 -19.06 27.28 18.96
N THR A 284 -19.80 28.36 19.15
CA THR A 284 -21.16 28.33 19.69
C THR A 284 -22.18 28.66 18.59
N PRO A 285 -23.28 27.90 18.48
CA PRO A 285 -24.25 28.08 17.42
C PRO A 285 -25.00 29.40 17.56
N VAL A 286 -25.17 30.10 16.43
CA VAL A 286 -26.07 31.25 16.34
C VAL A 286 -27.45 30.77 15.89
N PRO A 287 -28.56 31.15 16.57
CA PRO A 287 -29.90 30.73 16.18
C PRO A 287 -30.19 31.00 14.70
N GLY A 288 -30.69 29.97 14.01
CA GLY A 288 -31.02 30.05 12.58
C GLY A 288 -29.87 29.78 11.62
N HIS A 289 -28.65 29.49 12.11
CA HIS A 289 -27.48 29.22 11.27
C HIS A 289 -26.78 27.90 11.63
N GLU A 290 -26.16 27.27 10.63
CA GLU A 290 -25.31 26.09 10.82
C GLU A 290 -23.91 26.54 11.30
N THR A 291 -23.26 25.72 12.13
CA THR A 291 -21.87 25.98 12.53
C THR A 291 -20.89 25.45 11.49
N LEU A 292 -19.63 25.90 11.52
CA LEU A 292 -18.62 25.43 10.56
C LEU A 292 -18.39 23.93 10.74
N GLY A 293 -18.34 23.47 11.98
CA GLY A 293 -18.16 22.07 12.35
C GLY A 293 -19.29 21.18 11.84
N ALA A 294 -20.55 21.56 12.09
CA ALA A 294 -21.70 20.80 11.60
C ALA A 294 -21.75 20.75 10.07
N PHE A 295 -21.48 21.87 9.40
CA PHE A 295 -21.44 21.95 7.94
C PHE A 295 -20.39 21.02 7.34
N LEU A 296 -19.17 21.05 7.89
CA LEU A 296 -18.04 20.26 7.41
C LEU A 296 -18.18 18.78 7.75
N GLU A 297 -18.63 18.44 8.96
CA GLU A 297 -18.86 17.04 9.33
C GLU A 297 -19.83 16.35 8.37
N ARG A 298 -20.95 17.02 8.04
CA ARG A 298 -21.97 16.50 7.13
C ARG A 298 -21.45 16.26 5.71
N ARG A 299 -20.45 17.03 5.27
CA ARG A 299 -19.95 17.04 3.87
C ARG A 299 -18.61 16.30 3.68
N LEU A 300 -17.76 16.26 4.69
CA LEU A 300 -16.48 15.54 4.65
C LEU A 300 -16.63 14.08 5.05
N ALA A 301 -17.48 13.77 6.04
CA ALA A 301 -17.61 12.41 6.56
C ALA A 301 -18.00 11.35 5.51
N PRO A 302 -18.89 11.62 4.53
CA PRO A 302 -19.17 10.65 3.46
C PRO A 302 -17.92 10.28 2.65
N ALA A 303 -17.11 11.27 2.26
CA ALA A 303 -15.89 11.05 1.49
C ALA A 303 -14.86 10.21 2.27
N MET A 304 -14.70 10.50 3.56
CA MET A 304 -13.79 9.75 4.43
C MET A 304 -14.24 8.30 4.61
N ARG A 305 -15.55 8.06 4.76
CA ARG A 305 -16.12 6.71 4.80
C ARG A 305 -15.90 5.94 3.50
N THR A 306 -15.98 6.60 2.34
CA THR A 306 -15.68 5.97 1.05
C THR A 306 -14.21 5.56 0.97
N CYS A 307 -13.27 6.42 1.36
CA CYS A 307 -11.84 6.09 1.38
C CYS A 307 -11.58 4.88 2.29
N GLN A 308 -12.10 4.91 3.52
CA GLN A 308 -11.98 3.82 4.48
C GLN A 308 -12.57 2.51 3.96
N SER A 309 -13.76 2.56 3.33
CA SER A 309 -14.41 1.38 2.79
C SER A 309 -13.57 0.70 1.69
N ILE A 310 -12.89 1.48 0.85
CA ILE A 310 -12.01 0.92 -0.18
C ILE A 310 -10.78 0.26 0.43
N GLU A 311 -10.13 0.87 1.42
CA GLU A 311 -9.00 0.26 2.14
C GLU A 311 -9.39 -1.05 2.83
N GLU A 312 -10.53 -1.06 3.52
CA GLU A 312 -11.03 -2.26 4.21
C GLU A 312 -11.37 -3.37 3.21
N ARG A 313 -11.95 -3.02 2.05
CA ARG A 313 -12.21 -3.97 0.95
C ARG A 313 -10.93 -4.52 0.37
N GLN A 314 -9.92 -3.68 0.11
CA GLN A 314 -8.60 -4.12 -0.35
C GLN A 314 -7.99 -5.14 0.62
N ALA A 315 -7.95 -4.81 1.92
CA ALA A 315 -7.41 -5.70 2.94
C ALA A 315 -8.21 -7.02 3.09
N ASN A 316 -9.53 -6.97 2.88
CA ASN A 316 -10.36 -8.18 2.87
C ASN A 316 -10.05 -9.07 1.66
N LEU A 317 -9.96 -8.49 0.47
CA LEU A 317 -9.68 -9.21 -0.77
C LEU A 317 -8.28 -9.80 -0.80
N SER A 318 -7.27 -9.08 -0.33
CA SER A 318 -5.89 -9.59 -0.27
C SER A 318 -5.84 -10.86 0.60
N ARG A 319 -6.53 -10.86 1.75
CA ARG A 319 -6.69 -12.05 2.60
C ARG A 319 -7.45 -13.18 1.91
N LYS A 320 -8.52 -12.89 1.16
CA LYS A 320 -9.30 -13.91 0.45
C LYS A 320 -8.52 -14.54 -0.72
N LEU A 321 -7.85 -13.72 -1.53
CA LEU A 321 -6.99 -14.14 -2.64
C LEU A 321 -5.84 -14.99 -2.14
N SER A 322 -5.19 -14.58 -1.04
CA SER A 322 -4.12 -15.36 -0.40
C SER A 322 -4.60 -16.74 0.03
N ARG A 323 -5.78 -16.84 0.65
CA ARG A 323 -6.38 -18.12 1.04
C ARG A 323 -6.76 -18.98 -0.17
N ALA A 324 -7.39 -18.41 -1.19
CA ALA A 324 -7.76 -19.14 -2.40
C ALA A 324 -6.51 -19.69 -3.12
N THR A 325 -5.45 -18.88 -3.23
CA THR A 325 -4.17 -19.27 -3.82
C THR A 325 -3.53 -20.43 -3.04
N ALA A 326 -3.54 -20.37 -1.71
CA ALA A 326 -3.00 -21.44 -0.87
C ALA A 326 -3.78 -22.76 -1.04
N LEU A 327 -5.11 -22.69 -1.15
CA LEU A 327 -5.95 -23.87 -1.40
C LEU A 327 -5.67 -24.52 -2.76
N VAL A 328 -5.59 -23.73 -3.83
CA VAL A 328 -5.28 -24.24 -5.17
C VAL A 328 -3.88 -24.87 -5.21
N ARG A 329 -2.87 -24.23 -4.60
CA ARG A 329 -1.52 -24.81 -4.49
C ARG A 329 -1.53 -26.14 -3.75
N SER A 330 -2.21 -26.23 -2.62
CA SER A 330 -2.32 -27.48 -1.86
C SER A 330 -2.98 -28.60 -2.67
N TRP A 331 -3.96 -28.29 -3.53
CA TRP A 331 -4.54 -29.29 -4.41
C TRP A 331 -3.59 -29.76 -5.51
N ILE A 332 -2.82 -28.84 -6.10
CA ILE A 332 -1.78 -29.18 -7.09
C ILE A 332 -0.72 -30.10 -6.44
N ASP A 333 -0.26 -29.75 -5.23
CA ASP A 333 0.73 -30.56 -4.51
C ASP A 333 0.23 -31.98 -4.25
N VAL A 334 -1.03 -32.13 -3.80
CA VAL A 334 -1.66 -33.44 -3.57
C VAL A 334 -1.80 -34.24 -4.87
N GLU A 335 -2.14 -33.59 -6.00
CA GLU A 335 -2.24 -34.29 -7.28
C GLU A 335 -0.87 -34.74 -7.79
N LEU A 336 0.18 -33.92 -7.62
CA LEU A 336 1.55 -34.30 -7.94
C LEU A 336 2.03 -35.48 -7.09
N GLU A 337 1.73 -35.50 -5.79
CA GLU A 337 2.01 -36.64 -4.91
C GLU A 337 1.28 -37.91 -5.36
N ARG A 338 0.00 -37.78 -5.76
CA ARG A 338 -0.79 -38.90 -6.28
C ARG A 338 -0.21 -39.46 -7.57
N GLN A 339 0.13 -38.60 -8.53
CA GLN A 339 0.78 -39.01 -9.79
C GLN A 339 2.12 -39.71 -9.54
N ASN A 340 2.93 -39.21 -8.62
CA ASN A 340 4.18 -39.86 -8.23
C ASN A 340 3.95 -41.25 -7.62
N SER A 341 2.95 -41.39 -6.75
CA SER A 341 2.57 -42.69 -6.19
C SER A 341 2.09 -43.68 -7.27
N ASP A 342 1.29 -43.21 -8.24
CA ASP A 342 0.80 -44.04 -9.34
C ASP A 342 1.95 -44.49 -10.26
N LEU A 343 2.91 -43.61 -10.54
CA LEU A 343 4.14 -43.92 -11.28
C LEU A 343 5.00 -44.97 -10.58
N LEU A 344 5.23 -44.82 -9.27
CA LEU A 344 5.97 -45.80 -8.47
C LEU A 344 5.27 -47.16 -8.46
N THR A 345 3.95 -47.17 -8.33
CA THR A 345 3.14 -48.40 -8.39
C THR A 345 3.27 -49.10 -9.76
N ALA A 346 3.19 -48.32 -10.84
CA ALA A 346 3.37 -48.82 -12.21
C ALA A 346 4.81 -49.29 -12.48
N MET A 347 5.80 -48.74 -11.79
CA MET A 347 7.19 -49.18 -11.88
C MET A 347 7.40 -50.50 -11.13
N ASN A 348 6.87 -50.61 -9.90
CA ASN A 348 6.95 -51.84 -9.11
C ASN A 348 6.29 -53.02 -9.83
N SER A 349 5.10 -52.83 -10.40
CA SER A 349 4.42 -53.89 -11.17
C SER A 349 5.22 -54.33 -12.41
N ARG A 350 5.88 -53.38 -13.09
CA ARG A 350 6.80 -53.68 -14.20
C ARG A 350 8.03 -54.45 -13.73
N ALA A 351 8.64 -54.05 -12.61
CA ALA A 351 9.78 -54.74 -12.03
C ALA A 351 9.42 -56.18 -11.61
N GLU A 352 8.27 -56.39 -10.97
CA GLU A 352 7.77 -57.72 -10.64
C GLU A 352 7.55 -58.58 -11.89
N MET A 353 6.98 -58.01 -12.95
CA MET A 353 6.80 -58.73 -14.22
C MET A 353 8.16 -59.11 -14.84
N GLN A 354 9.13 -58.21 -14.82
CA GLN A 354 10.49 -58.48 -15.29
C GLN A 354 11.15 -59.61 -14.49
N LEU A 355 10.99 -59.62 -13.16
CA LEU A 355 11.49 -60.69 -12.30
C LEU A 355 10.84 -62.05 -12.64
N ARG A 356 9.52 -62.09 -12.86
CA ARG A 356 8.83 -63.33 -13.27
C ARG A 356 9.29 -63.84 -14.63
N LEU A 357 9.50 -62.95 -15.60
CA LEU A 357 10.03 -63.30 -16.92
C LEU A 357 11.48 -63.81 -16.83
N GLN A 358 12.31 -63.19 -15.99
CA GLN A 358 13.67 -63.65 -15.76
C GLN A 358 13.67 -65.04 -15.12
N GLN A 359 12.84 -65.28 -14.09
CA GLN A 359 12.69 -66.59 -13.46
C GLN A 359 12.23 -67.68 -14.42
N THR A 360 11.36 -67.35 -15.38
CA THR A 360 10.93 -68.31 -16.41
C THR A 360 12.06 -68.63 -17.40
N VAL A 361 12.87 -67.65 -17.80
CA VAL A 361 14.07 -67.88 -18.65
C VAL A 361 15.15 -68.68 -17.90
N GLU A 362 15.35 -68.41 -16.61
CA GLU A 362 16.27 -69.16 -15.77
C GLU A 362 15.84 -70.63 -15.64
N GLY A 363 14.53 -70.91 -15.51
CA GLY A 363 14.00 -72.28 -15.55
C GLY A 363 14.31 -73.02 -16.85
N LEU A 364 14.23 -72.32 -17.99
CA LEU A 364 14.60 -72.87 -19.30
C LEU A 364 16.12 -73.10 -19.42
N SER A 365 16.94 -72.26 -18.79
CA SER A 365 18.41 -72.37 -18.80
C SER A 365 18.89 -73.69 -18.18
N VAL A 366 18.18 -74.21 -17.17
CA VAL A 366 18.50 -75.50 -16.56
C VAL A 366 18.42 -76.62 -17.60
N ALA A 367 17.41 -76.61 -18.46
CA ALA A 367 17.27 -77.59 -19.53
C ALA A 367 18.40 -77.46 -20.58
N ALA A 368 18.69 -76.23 -21.03
CA ALA A 368 19.73 -75.96 -22.01
C ALA A 368 21.13 -76.34 -21.50
N ILE A 369 21.49 -75.94 -20.28
CA ILE A 369 22.78 -76.26 -19.65
C ILE A 369 22.91 -77.77 -19.43
N SER A 370 21.85 -78.43 -18.94
CA SER A 370 21.87 -79.88 -18.74
C SER A 370 22.13 -80.65 -20.04
N TYR A 371 21.55 -80.20 -21.16
CA TYR A 371 21.82 -80.77 -22.48
C TYR A 371 23.30 -80.65 -22.88
N TYR A 372 23.89 -79.46 -22.73
CA TYR A 372 25.31 -79.26 -23.03
C TYR A 372 26.25 -80.07 -22.12
N VAL A 373 25.94 -80.18 -20.82
CA VAL A 373 26.74 -80.99 -19.87
C VAL A 373 26.70 -82.46 -20.24
N VAL A 374 25.52 -83.01 -20.53
CA VAL A 374 25.38 -84.40 -21.00
C VAL A 374 26.15 -84.61 -22.30
N GLY A 375 26.09 -83.66 -23.23
CA GLY A 375 26.88 -83.69 -24.47
C GLY A 375 28.39 -83.71 -24.21
N LEU A 376 28.87 -82.88 -23.27
CA LEU A 376 30.28 -82.81 -22.88
C LEU A 376 30.77 -84.14 -22.27
N VAL A 377 29.98 -84.72 -21.38
CA VAL A 377 30.25 -86.05 -20.79
C VAL A 377 30.28 -87.11 -21.90
N GLY A 378 29.32 -87.08 -22.82
CA GLY A 378 29.29 -87.99 -23.97
C GLY A 378 30.54 -87.89 -24.84
N TYR A 379 31.03 -86.67 -25.13
CA TYR A 379 32.28 -86.48 -25.87
C TYR A 379 33.50 -86.96 -25.08
N ALA A 380 33.57 -86.68 -23.78
CA ALA A 380 34.67 -87.12 -22.92
C ALA A 380 34.75 -88.65 -22.83
N VAL A 381 33.61 -89.33 -22.68
CA VAL A 381 33.55 -90.81 -22.64
C VAL A 381 33.98 -91.40 -23.99
N LYS A 382 33.60 -90.78 -25.12
CA LYS A 382 34.03 -91.20 -26.46
C LYS A 382 35.53 -90.96 -26.74
N ALA A 383 36.15 -90.01 -26.04
CA ALA A 383 37.58 -89.70 -26.19
C ALA A 383 38.50 -90.69 -25.44
N VAL A 384 37.95 -91.52 -24.54
CA VAL A 384 38.71 -92.56 -23.86
C VAL A 384 38.78 -93.82 -24.76
N PRO A 385 39.99 -94.35 -25.05
CA PRO A 385 40.14 -95.59 -25.83
C PRO A 385 39.37 -96.75 -25.18
N HIS A 386 38.78 -97.61 -26.01
CA HIS A 386 37.92 -98.73 -25.56
C HIS A 386 38.62 -99.76 -24.65
N ASP A 387 39.94 -99.67 -24.48
CA ASP A 387 40.76 -100.66 -23.80
C ASP A 387 40.84 -100.42 -22.27
N VAL A 388 40.22 -99.35 -21.76
CA VAL A 388 40.40 -98.87 -20.37
C VAL A 388 39.10 -98.88 -19.54
N LEU A 389 37.91 -99.02 -20.15
CA LEU A 389 36.61 -98.96 -19.44
C LEU A 389 35.69 -100.14 -19.81
N PRO A 390 35.20 -100.93 -18.83
CA PRO A 390 34.41 -102.15 -19.06
C PRO A 390 32.90 -101.91 -19.31
N PHE A 391 32.47 -100.69 -19.63
CA PHE A 391 31.06 -100.32 -19.75
C PHE A 391 30.75 -99.70 -21.12
N ASP A 392 29.56 -99.99 -21.65
CA ASP A 392 29.07 -99.36 -22.89
C ASP A 392 28.95 -97.83 -22.69
N PRO A 393 29.60 -97.02 -23.54
CA PRO A 393 29.47 -95.56 -23.54
C PRO A 393 28.02 -95.04 -23.51
N ALA A 394 27.07 -95.79 -24.07
CA ALA A 394 25.65 -95.44 -24.05
C ALA A 394 25.05 -95.48 -22.63
N ILE A 395 25.46 -96.45 -21.79
CA ILE A 395 24.96 -96.60 -20.41
C ILE A 395 25.49 -95.46 -19.53
N ILE A 396 26.77 -95.12 -19.67
CA ILE A 396 27.39 -94.01 -18.93
C ILE A 396 26.73 -92.68 -19.30
N THR A 397 26.51 -92.45 -20.61
CA THR A 397 25.84 -91.23 -21.09
C THR A 397 24.39 -91.17 -20.59
N GLY A 398 23.65 -92.28 -20.62
CA GLY A 398 22.27 -92.35 -20.10
C GLY A 398 22.18 -92.08 -18.59
N LEU A 399 23.11 -92.64 -17.80
CA LEU A 399 23.17 -92.41 -16.35
C LEU A 399 23.56 -90.97 -16.00
N SER A 400 24.32 -90.31 -16.87
CA SER A 400 24.72 -88.91 -16.69
C SER A 400 23.56 -87.92 -16.83
N VAL A 401 22.45 -88.27 -17.51
CA VAL A 401 21.29 -87.39 -17.71
C VAL A 401 20.62 -86.97 -16.40
N PRO A 402 20.11 -87.90 -15.55
CA PRO A 402 19.48 -87.51 -14.28
C PRO A 402 20.46 -86.83 -13.32
N LEU A 403 21.73 -87.26 -13.32
CA LEU A 403 22.80 -86.64 -12.52
C LEU A 403 23.07 -85.19 -12.94
N SER A 404 23.13 -84.92 -14.24
CA SER A 404 23.37 -83.57 -14.78
C SER A 404 22.19 -82.65 -14.52
N VAL A 405 20.95 -83.11 -14.75
CA VAL A 405 19.74 -82.31 -14.49
C VAL A 405 19.60 -81.99 -13.00
N LEU A 406 19.75 -82.97 -12.12
CA LEU A 406 19.67 -82.76 -10.67
C LEU A 406 20.83 -81.89 -10.17
N GLY A 407 22.04 -82.08 -10.70
CA GLY A 407 23.22 -81.28 -10.36
C GLY A 407 23.07 -79.82 -10.75
N VAL A 408 22.72 -79.54 -12.01
CA VAL A 408 22.49 -78.19 -12.52
C VAL A 408 21.33 -77.53 -11.77
N TRP A 409 20.22 -78.25 -11.58
CA TRP A 409 19.08 -77.73 -10.80
C TRP A 409 19.47 -77.40 -9.35
N TRP A 410 20.26 -78.24 -8.69
CA TRP A 410 20.71 -78.00 -7.32
C TRP A 410 21.66 -76.81 -7.22
N VAL A 411 22.59 -76.65 -8.17
CA VAL A 411 23.50 -75.50 -8.23
C VAL A 411 22.73 -74.20 -8.47
N VAL A 412 21.83 -74.16 -9.45
CA VAL A 412 20.98 -72.99 -9.75
C VAL A 412 20.09 -72.66 -8.55
N ARG A 413 19.48 -73.67 -7.92
CA ARG A 413 18.67 -73.50 -6.70
C ARG A 413 19.50 -72.99 -5.51
N ARG A 414 20.76 -73.41 -5.38
CA ARG A 414 21.67 -72.98 -4.32
C ARG A 414 22.09 -71.51 -4.50
N ILE A 415 22.45 -71.12 -5.72
CA ILE A 415 22.77 -69.72 -6.07
C ILE A 415 21.56 -68.82 -5.80
N ARG A 416 20.35 -69.28 -6.14
CA ARG A 416 19.12 -68.53 -5.84
C ARG A 416 18.93 -68.26 -4.35
N ARG A 417 19.13 -69.27 -3.51
CA ARG A 417 19.02 -69.15 -2.05
C ARG A 417 20.07 -68.26 -1.41
N SER A 418 21.22 -68.03 -2.06
CA SER A 418 22.20 -67.05 -1.57
C SER A 418 21.82 -65.62 -1.96
N HIS A 419 21.26 -65.40 -3.15
CA HIS A 419 20.80 -64.07 -3.55
C HIS A 419 19.52 -63.61 -2.84
N GLU A 420 18.62 -64.52 -2.45
CA GLU A 420 17.44 -64.22 -1.62
C GLU A 420 17.80 -63.82 -0.16
N ARG A 421 19.07 -63.91 0.27
CA ARG A 421 19.52 -63.57 1.63
C ARG A 421 20.19 -62.20 1.77
N ASP A 422 20.58 -61.59 0.65
CA ASP A 422 21.35 -60.32 0.61
C ASP A 422 20.57 -59.14 0.01
N GLY A 423 19.27 -59.29 -0.24
CA GLY A 423 18.35 -58.22 -0.62
C GLY A 423 17.10 -58.24 0.26
#